data_AF-A0A6J2EJP7-F1
#
_entry.id   AF-A0A6J2EJP7-F1
#
_cell.length_a   1.000
_cell.length_b   1.000
_cell.length_c   1.000
_cell.angle_alpha   90.00
_cell.angle_beta   90.00
_cell.angle_gamma   90.00
#
_symmetry.space_group_name_H-M   'P 1'
#
loop_
_entity.id
_entity.type
_entity.pdbx_description
1 polymer ?
#
loop_
_entity_poly.entity_id
_entity_poly.type
_entity_poly.pdbx_seq_one_letter_code
_entity_poly.pdbx_strand_id
1 'polypeptide(L)'
;MALLQANKDLISTGMKEFSVLLNQQVFPNPPIPAEAMVTMVDDWVNFYINYYRKQMVGEQQEQERALQELQQELNTLSAPFLAKYRAFLKNV
;
A
#
# COMPACT_ATOMS: atom_id res chain seq x y z
N MET A 1 10.96 21.76 -2.04
CA MET A 1 11.43 21.28 -3.35
C MET A 1 10.52 20.18 -3.85
N ALA A 2 10.27 20.12 -5.15
CA ALA A 2 9.46 19.06 -5.76
C ALA A 2 10.19 17.71 -5.70
N LEU A 3 9.46 16.60 -5.70
CA LEU A 3 10.06 15.27 -5.82
C LEU A 3 10.82 15.13 -7.15
N LEU A 4 11.96 14.44 -7.10
CA LEU A 4 12.69 13.99 -8.28
C LEU A 4 11.79 13.11 -9.16
N GLN A 5 11.88 13.27 -10.47
CA GLN A 5 11.03 12.53 -11.42
C GLN A 5 11.19 11.01 -11.25
N ALA A 6 12.42 10.53 -11.05
CA ALA A 6 12.69 9.11 -10.80
C ALA A 6 11.91 8.56 -9.58
N ASN A 7 11.81 9.33 -8.49
CA ASN A 7 11.04 8.93 -7.31
C ASN A 7 9.54 8.93 -7.58
N LYS A 8 9.03 9.87 -8.40
CA LYS A 8 7.62 9.88 -8.82
C LYS A 8 7.26 8.64 -9.66
N ASP A 9 8.16 8.25 -10.56
CA ASP A 9 7.97 7.06 -11.41
C ASP A 9 7.96 5.78 -10.57
N LEU A 10 8.82 5.70 -9.55
CA LEU A 10 8.80 4.61 -8.56
C LEU A 10 7.50 4.58 -7.76
N ILE A 11 7.01 5.74 -7.29
CA ILE A 11 5.73 5.83 -6.57
C ILE A 11 4.59 5.33 -7.45
N SER A 12 4.49 5.80 -8.68
CA SER A 12 3.46 5.38 -9.65
C SER A 12 3.50 3.87 -9.90
N THR A 13 4.71 3.31 -10.02
CA THR A 13 4.92 1.86 -10.17
C THR A 13 4.43 1.11 -8.94
N GLY A 14 4.81 1.55 -7.74
CA GLY A 14 4.40 0.94 -6.47
C GLY A 14 2.88 0.96 -6.27
N MET A 15 2.24 2.08 -6.60
CA MET A 15 0.77 2.20 -6.57
C MET A 15 0.10 1.20 -7.53
N LYS A 16 0.63 1.05 -8.74
CA LYS A 16 0.08 0.12 -9.73
C LYS A 16 0.20 -1.33 -9.28
N GLU A 17 1.38 -1.73 -8.82
CA GLU A 17 1.64 -3.08 -8.33
C GLU A 17 0.77 -3.40 -7.09
N PHE A 18 0.68 -2.46 -6.15
CA PHE A 18 -0.13 -2.63 -4.96
C PHE A 18 -1.63 -2.71 -5.28
N SER A 19 -2.12 -1.90 -6.22
CA SER A 19 -3.49 -2.01 -6.72
C SER A 19 -3.78 -3.38 -7.34
N VAL A 20 -2.83 -3.94 -8.10
CA VAL A 20 -2.94 -5.31 -8.63
C VAL A 20 -2.99 -6.33 -7.48
N LEU A 21 -2.12 -6.22 -6.47
CA LEU A 21 -2.14 -7.08 -5.29
C LEU A 21 -3.50 -7.09 -4.60
N LEU A 22 -4.06 -5.90 -4.34
CA LEU A 22 -5.37 -5.76 -3.68
C LEU A 22 -6.51 -6.36 -4.53
N ASN A 23 -6.49 -6.16 -5.84
CA ASN A 23 -7.53 -6.66 -6.75
C ASN A 23 -7.49 -8.18 -6.94
N GLN A 24 -6.35 -8.83 -6.69
CA GLN A 24 -6.20 -10.29 -6.76
C GLN A 24 -6.65 -11.00 -5.48
N GLN A 25 -6.90 -10.28 -4.38
CA GLN A 25 -7.31 -10.90 -3.13
C GLN A 25 -8.70 -11.52 -3.26
N VAL A 26 -8.79 -12.81 -2.94
CA VAL A 26 -10.05 -13.53 -2.79
C VAL A 26 -10.35 -13.66 -1.31
N PHE A 27 -11.52 -13.19 -0.88
CA PHE A 27 -11.87 -13.25 0.54
C PHE A 27 -12.07 -14.71 1.00
N PRO A 28 -11.41 -15.13 2.10
CA PRO A 28 -11.41 -16.53 2.51
C PRO A 28 -12.76 -16.98 3.05
N ASN A 29 -13.03 -18.29 2.95
CA ASN A 29 -14.17 -18.97 3.56
C ASN A 29 -13.66 -20.21 4.33
N PRO A 30 -13.68 -20.22 5.68
CA PRO A 30 -14.28 -19.22 6.55
C PRO A 30 -13.51 -17.88 6.56
N PRO A 31 -14.20 -16.75 6.80
CA PRO A 31 -13.56 -15.45 6.87
C PRO A 31 -12.64 -15.30 8.10
N ILE A 32 -11.64 -14.42 7.99
CA ILE A 32 -10.83 -13.97 9.14
C ILE A 32 -11.46 -12.72 9.79
N PRO A 33 -11.11 -12.41 11.06
CA PRO A 33 -11.55 -11.16 11.68
C PRO A 33 -11.08 -9.92 10.91
N ALA A 34 -11.85 -8.83 11.00
CA ALA A 34 -11.53 -7.58 10.31
C ALA A 34 -10.15 -7.03 10.72
N GLU A 35 -9.80 -7.17 12.00
CA GLU A 35 -8.54 -6.75 12.59
C GLU A 35 -7.35 -7.49 11.96
N ALA A 36 -7.51 -8.80 11.70
CA ALA A 36 -6.48 -9.60 11.05
C ALA A 36 -6.24 -9.15 9.60
N MET A 37 -7.31 -8.81 8.86
CA MET A 37 -7.16 -8.26 7.51
C MET A 37 -6.48 -6.88 7.51
N VAL A 38 -6.78 -6.03 8.50
CA VAL A 38 -6.07 -4.74 8.67
C VAL A 38 -4.58 -4.99 8.89
N THR A 39 -4.20 -5.89 9.79
CA THR A 39 -2.80 -6.25 10.01
C THR A 39 -2.12 -6.75 8.74
N MET A 40 -2.77 -7.62 7.96
CA MET A 40 -2.20 -8.09 6.68
C MET A 40 -1.95 -6.95 5.69
N VAL A 41 -2.88 -6.01 5.58
CA VAL A 41 -2.73 -4.85 4.69
C VAL A 41 -1.61 -3.93 5.17
N ASP A 42 -1.52 -3.67 6.48
CA ASP A 42 -0.41 -2.90 7.06
C ASP A 42 0.95 -3.56 6.81
N ASP A 43 1.02 -4.89 6.91
CA ASP A 43 2.23 -5.66 6.60
C ASP A 43 2.62 -5.54 5.12
N TRP A 44 1.65 -5.55 4.19
CA TRP A 44 1.92 -5.30 2.78
C TRP A 44 2.41 -3.88 2.52
N VAL A 45 1.79 -2.87 3.14
CA VAL A 45 2.28 -1.48 3.04
C VAL A 45 3.73 -1.39 3.52
N ASN A 46 4.03 -1.97 4.69
CA ASN A 46 5.40 -1.99 5.23
C ASN A 46 6.38 -2.72 4.32
N PHE A 47 5.97 -3.82 3.70
CA PHE A 47 6.79 -4.53 2.71
C PHE A 47 7.14 -3.64 1.52
N TYR A 48 6.16 -2.95 0.93
CA TYR A 48 6.38 -2.03 -0.18
C TYR A 48 7.29 -0.86 0.20
N ILE A 49 7.07 -0.25 1.38
CA ILE A 49 7.93 0.83 1.87
C ILE A 49 9.37 0.37 2.03
N ASN A 50 9.59 -0.80 2.63
CA ASN A 50 10.94 -1.35 2.80
C ASN A 50 11.61 -1.72 1.47
N TYR A 51 10.82 -2.18 0.49
CA TYR A 51 11.30 -2.51 -0.85
C TYR A 51 11.74 -1.25 -1.62
N TYR A 52 10.90 -0.21 -1.65
CA TYR A 52 11.18 1.03 -2.38
C TYR A 52 12.19 1.93 -1.67
N ARG A 53 12.33 1.85 -0.34
CA ARG A 53 13.36 2.60 0.42
C ARG A 53 14.77 2.42 -0.16
N LYS A 54 15.08 1.22 -0.66
CA LYS A 54 16.39 0.90 -1.24
C LYS A 54 16.57 1.41 -2.68
N GLN A 55 15.50 1.92 -3.29
CA GLN A 55 15.46 2.33 -4.70
C GLN A 55 15.29 3.84 -4.87
N MET A 56 14.79 4.54 -3.85
CA MET A 56 14.65 6.00 -3.90
C MET A 56 16.02 6.67 -4.03
N VAL A 57 16.07 7.72 -4.84
CA VAL A 57 17.28 8.49 -5.13
C VAL A 57 17.18 9.92 -4.61
N GLY A 58 18.30 10.64 -4.61
CA GLY A 58 18.40 12.01 -4.11
C GLY A 58 18.94 12.08 -2.68
N GLU A 59 18.87 13.26 -2.09
CA GLU A 59 19.29 13.48 -0.70
C GLU A 59 18.37 12.75 0.28
N GLN A 60 18.83 12.51 1.50
CA GLN A 60 18.05 11.79 2.52
C GLN A 60 16.66 12.40 2.73
N GLN A 61 16.55 13.73 2.76
CA GLN A 61 15.27 14.42 2.91
C GLN A 61 14.32 14.17 1.72
N GLU A 62 14.86 14.05 0.51
CA GLU A 62 14.07 13.77 -0.70
C GLU A 62 13.59 12.31 -0.70
N GLN A 63 14.45 11.38 -0.31
CA GLN A 63 14.09 9.96 -0.17
C GLN A 63 13.03 9.76 0.90
N GLU A 64 13.19 10.37 2.08
CA GLU A 64 12.20 10.31 3.16
C GLU A 64 10.85 10.88 2.72
N ARG A 65 10.84 12.01 2.02
CA ARG A 65 9.60 12.59 1.48
C ARG A 65 8.93 11.67 0.45
N ALA A 66 9.70 11.10 -0.46
CA ALA A 66 9.18 10.16 -1.47
C ALA A 66 8.57 8.92 -0.81
N LEU A 67 9.17 8.41 0.27
CA LEU A 67 8.64 7.28 1.02
C LEU A 67 7.38 7.62 1.80
N GLN A 68 7.30 8.81 2.38
CA GLN A 68 6.07 9.29 3.04
C GLN A 68 4.92 9.40 2.03
N GLU A 69 5.20 9.94 0.84
CA GLU A 69 4.21 10.08 -0.22
C GLU A 69 3.76 8.70 -0.72
N LEU A 70 4.69 7.77 -0.95
CA LEU A 70 4.35 6.38 -1.27
C LEU A 70 3.45 5.78 -0.20
N GLN A 71 3.80 5.90 1.09
CA GLN A 71 3.01 5.33 2.19
C GLN A 71 1.59 5.89 2.21
N GLN A 72 1.44 7.20 2.01
CA GLN A 72 0.14 7.85 1.96
C GLN A 72 -0.73 7.33 0.81
N GLU A 73 -0.15 7.16 -0.37
CA GLU A 73 -0.85 6.63 -1.54
C GLU A 73 -1.27 5.16 -1.35
N LEU A 74 -0.39 4.31 -0.81
CA LEU A 74 -0.73 2.91 -0.51
C LEU A 74 -1.85 2.80 0.54
N ASN A 75 -1.82 3.65 1.57
CA ASN A 75 -2.90 3.71 2.56
C ASN A 75 -4.23 4.17 1.94
N THR A 76 -4.18 5.11 1.00
CA THR A 76 -5.35 5.58 0.26
C THR A 76 -5.95 4.47 -0.60
N LEU A 77 -5.12 3.67 -1.28
CA LEU A 77 -5.56 2.50 -2.05
C LEU A 77 -6.13 1.39 -1.16
N SER A 78 -5.59 1.24 0.05
CA SER A 78 -6.00 0.23 1.03
C SER A 78 -7.40 0.48 1.62
N ALA A 79 -7.77 1.75 1.83
CA ALA A 79 -9.03 2.13 2.46
C ALA A 79 -10.29 1.51 1.78
N PRO A 80 -10.49 1.62 0.45
CA PRO A 80 -11.65 1.02 -0.20
C PRO A 80 -11.60 -0.52 -0.18
N PHE A 81 -10.41 -1.14 -0.20
CA PHE A 81 -10.27 -2.59 -0.06
C PHE A 81 -10.76 -3.08 1.31
N LEU A 82 -10.29 -2.45 2.39
CA LEU A 82 -10.73 -2.78 3.76
C LEU A 82 -12.22 -2.51 3.96
N ALA A 83 -12.77 -1.47 3.34
CA ALA A 83 -14.22 -1.22 3.36
C ALA A 83 -15.02 -2.34 2.69
N LYS A 84 -14.57 -2.84 1.53
CA LYS A 84 -15.17 -4.00 0.85
C LYS A 84 -15.10 -5.25 1.72
N TYR A 85 -13.98 -5.49 2.39
CA TYR A 85 -13.83 -6.64 3.28
C TYR A 85 -14.79 -6.58 4.48
N ARG A 86 -14.90 -5.42 5.13
CA ARG A 86 -15.86 -5.22 6.24
C ARG A 86 -17.31 -5.41 5.78
N ALA A 87 -17.64 -5.02 4.55
CA ALA A 87 -18.96 -5.29 3.98
C ALA A 87 -19.19 -6.78 3.72
N PHE A 88 -18.18 -7.50 3.24
CA PHE A 88 -18.22 -8.96 3.09
C PHE A 88 -18.51 -9.66 4.42
N LEU A 89 -17.81 -9.30 5.50
CA LEU A 89 -18.03 -9.90 6.83
C LEU A 89 -19.45 -9.72 7.38
N LYS A 90 -20.18 -8.67 6.98
CA LYS A 90 -21.57 -8.46 7.40
C LYS A 90 -22.55 -9.39 6.69
N ASN A 91 -22.12 -10.01 5.59
CA ASN A 91 -22.93 -10.88 4.74
C ASN A 91 -22.57 -12.37 4.88
N VAL A 92 -21.62 -12.70 5.76
CA VAL A 92 -21.26 -14.08 6.14
C VAL A 92 -21.91 -14.41 7.48
#